data_AF-A0A6M3XP50-F1
#
_entry.id   AF-A0A6M3XP50-F1
#
_cell.length_a   1.000
_cell.length_b   1.000
_cell.length_c   1.000
_cell.angle_alpha   90.00
_cell.angle_beta   90.00
_cell.angle_gamma   90.00
#
_symmetry.space_group_name_H-M   'P 1'
#
loop_
_entity.id
_entity.type
_entity.pdbx_description
1 polymer ?
#
loop_
_entity_poly.entity_id
_entity_poly.type
_entity_poly.pdbx_seq_one_letter_code
_entity_poly.pdbx_strand_id
1 'polypeptide(L)' 'MKIRDLPKNSTLRGVKFKLPTGEEVYWYSQWGNPDGKAGIWYKKDMKESRVYPFFLDELIEALEYEVVDSEKQQRKL' A
#
# COMPACT_ATOMS: atom_id res chain seq x y z
N MET A 1 -6.38 -8.32 -7.99
CA MET A 1 -7.20 -8.09 -6.78
C MET A 1 -7.02 -6.65 -6.36
N LYS A 2 -8.01 -5.96 -5.76
CA LYS A 2 -7.82 -4.62 -5.20
C LYS A 2 -7.49 -4.67 -3.71
N ILE A 3 -6.90 -3.61 -3.16
CA ILE A 3 -6.62 -3.51 -1.72
C ILE A 3 -7.89 -3.66 -0.88
N ARG A 4 -9.02 -3.11 -1.31
CA ARG A 4 -10.32 -3.25 -0.63
C ARG A 4 -10.82 -4.69 -0.51
N ASP A 5 -10.36 -5.57 -1.40
CA ASP A 5 -10.80 -6.96 -1.48
C ASP A 5 -9.97 -7.86 -0.54
N LEU A 6 -8.94 -7.31 0.12
CA LEU A 6 -8.15 -8.03 1.11
C LEU A 6 -9.02 -8.43 2.32
N PRO A 7 -8.71 -9.55 2.99
CA PRO A 7 -9.39 -9.92 4.22
C PRO A 7 -9.42 -8.77 5.24
N LYS A 8 -10.54 -8.56 5.93
CA LYS A 8 -10.76 -7.41 6.83
C LYS A 8 -9.70 -7.21 7.92
N ASN A 9 -8.98 -8.27 8.29
CA ASN A 9 -7.95 -8.25 9.33
C ASN A 9 -6.52 -8.33 8.76
N SER A 10 -6.36 -8.17 7.44
CA SER A 10 -5.05 -8.14 6.80
C SER A 10 -4.29 -6.88 7.19
N THR A 11 -3.00 -7.04 7.49
CA THR A 11 -2.08 -5.91 7.50
C THR A 11 -1.79 -5.48 6.07
N LEU A 12 -1.83 -4.18 5.80
CA LEU A 12 -1.37 -3.65 4.51
C LEU A 12 0.16 -3.61 4.44
N ARG A 13 0.86 -3.63 5.58
CA ARG A 13 2.32 -3.51 5.59
C ARG A 13 2.98 -4.66 4.82
N GLY A 14 3.72 -4.32 3.78
CA GLY A 14 4.40 -5.27 2.90
C GLY A 14 3.54 -5.80 1.75
N VAL A 15 2.27 -5.39 1.64
CA VAL A 15 1.47 -5.66 0.43
C VAL A 15 2.10 -4.94 -0.74
N LYS A 16 2.38 -5.67 -1.81
CA LYS A 16 2.84 -5.11 -3.08
C LYS A 16 1.62 -4.66 -3.89
N PHE A 17 1.64 -3.44 -4.39
CA PHE A 17 0.54 -2.88 -5.17
C PHE A 17 1.08 -1.95 -6.27
N LYS A 18 0.22 -1.64 -7.23
CA LYS A 18 0.54 -0.76 -8.36
C LYS A 18 -0.02 0.63 -8.14
N LEU A 19 0.84 1.63 -8.22
CA LEU A 19 0.44 3.05 -8.20
C LEU A 19 -0.23 3.44 -9.52
N PRO A 20 -1.01 4.54 -9.56
CA PRO A 20 -1.58 5.09 -10.80
C PRO A 20 -0.52 5.42 -11.87
N THR A 21 0.71 5.70 -11.46
CA THR A 21 1.87 5.93 -12.35
C THR A 21 2.37 4.66 -13.02
N GLY A 22 1.88 3.49 -12.61
CA GLY A 22 2.31 2.18 -13.08
C GLY A 22 3.45 1.54 -12.28
N GLU A 23 4.04 2.26 -11.31
CA GLU A 23 5.12 1.75 -10.45
C GLU A 23 4.57 0.71 -9.45
N GLU A 24 5.25 -0.43 -9.33
CA GLU A 24 4.95 -1.43 -8.31
C GLU A 24 5.74 -1.18 -7.03
N VAL A 25 5.04 -1.02 -5.91
CA VAL A 25 5.63 -0.61 -4.64
C VAL A 25 5.05 -1.41 -3.49
N TYR A 26 5.70 -1.34 -2.33
CA TYR A 26 5.24 -1.97 -1.10
C TYR A 26 4.63 -0.95 -0.16
N TRP A 27 3.46 -1.26 0.39
CA TRP A 27 2.82 -0.43 1.40
C TRP A 27 3.61 -0.50 2.70
N TYR A 28 4.03 0.64 3.23
CA TYR A 28 4.74 0.71 4.51
C TYR A 28 3.84 1.19 5.64
N SER A 29 3.15 2.32 5.43
CA SER A 29 2.13 2.86 6.33
C SER A 29 1.31 3.92 5.58
N GLN A 30 0.29 4.47 6.23
CA GLN A 30 -0.53 5.56 5.74
C GLN A 30 -0.46 6.77 6.67
N TRP A 31 -0.84 7.93 6.15
CA TRP A 31 -0.93 9.16 6.91
C TRP A 31 -2.14 9.98 6.47
N GLY A 32 -2.63 10.82 7.38
CA GLY A 32 -3.75 11.73 7.17
C GLY A 32 -3.62 12.90 8.13
N ASN A 33 -3.74 14.12 7.62
CA ASN A 33 -3.60 15.35 8.36
C ASN A 33 -4.98 16.00 8.57
N PRO A 34 -5.17 16.81 9.64
CA PRO A 34 -6.41 17.54 9.87
C PRO A 34 -6.79 18.52 8.75
N ASP A 35 -5.84 18.91 7.90
CA ASP A 35 -6.06 19.80 6.75
C ASP A 35 -6.59 19.08 5.51
N GLY A 36 -6.99 17.81 5.64
CA GLY A 36 -7.54 16.99 4.57
C GLY A 36 -6.50 16.28 3.71
N LYS A 37 -5.19 16.53 3.91
CA LYS A 37 -4.17 15.81 3.14
C LYS A 37 -4.02 14.38 3.64
N ALA A 38 -4.01 13.43 2.74
CA ALA A 38 -3.74 12.03 3.06
C ALA A 38 -2.68 11.43 2.11
N GLY A 39 -2.20 10.25 2.48
CA GLY A 39 -1.31 9.53 1.60
C GLY A 39 -0.78 8.22 2.15
N ILE A 40 0.08 7.62 1.34
CA ILE A 40 0.74 6.35 1.62
C ILE A 40 2.23 6.61 1.73
N TRP A 41 2.86 6.05 2.75
CA TRP A 41 4.29 5.81 2.76
C TRP A 41 4.54 4.46 2.09
N TYR A 42 5.30 4.46 1.01
CA TYR A 42 5.65 3.24 0.28
C TYR A 42 7.16 3.02 0.23
N LYS A 43 7.55 1.79 -0.07
CA LYS A 43 8.93 1.39 -0.38
C LYS A 43 9.01 0.82 -1.78
N LYS A 44 10.10 1.06 -2.50
CA LYS A 44 10.35 0.41 -3.81
C LYS A 44 10.85 -1.03 -3.62
N ASP A 45 11.61 -1.27 -2.55
CA ASP A 45 12.01 -2.60 -2.08
C ASP A 45 11.78 -2.71 -0.57
N MET A 46 11.26 -3.84 -0.09
CA MET A 46 11.06 -4.09 1.35
C MET A 46 12.35 -4.05 2.18
N LYS A 47 13.50 -4.31 1.54
CA LYS A 47 14.83 -4.26 2.17
C LYS A 47 15.40 -2.84 2.25
N GLU A 48 14.83 -1.89 1.52
CA GLU A 48 15.28 -0.50 1.52
C GLU A 48 14.90 0.20 2.84
N SER A 49 15.80 1.01 3.39
CA SER A 49 15.51 1.81 4.60
C SER A 49 14.65 3.03 4.31
N ARG A 50 14.72 3.55 3.08
CA ARG A 50 14.02 4.77 2.66
C ARG A 50 12.54 4.48 2.37
N VAL A 51 11.72 5.48 2.68
CA VAL A 51 10.28 5.51 2.39
C VAL A 51 9.98 6.73 1.52
N TYR A 52 8.97 6.60 0.69
CA TYR A 52 8.55 7.62 -0.27
C TYR A 52 7.08 7.99 -0.03
N PRO A 53 6.71 9.27 -0.11
CA PRO A 53 5.31 9.68 -0.01
C PRO A 53 4.60 9.48 -1.34
N PHE A 54 3.37 9.00 -1.30
CA PHE A 54 2.39 9.15 -2.35
C PHE A 54 1.18 9.92 -1.79
N PHE A 55 0.90 11.08 -2.37
CA PHE A 55 -0.15 11.99 -1.92
C PHE A 55 -1.49 11.58 -2.53
N LEU A 56 -2.55 11.66 -1.72
CA LEU A 56 -3.93 11.35 -2.08
C LEU A 56 -4.83 12.50 -1.64
N ASP A 57 -5.91 12.71 -2.38
CA ASP A 57 -6.97 13.62 -1.94
C ASP A 57 -7.73 12.95 -0.79
N GLU A 58 -8.11 11.68 -0.95
CA GLU A 58 -8.66 10.87 0.14
C GLU A 58 -7.96 9.52 0.29
N LEU A 59 -7.73 9.08 1.53
CA LEU A 59 -7.08 7.78 1.80
C LEU A 59 -7.89 6.60 1.23
N ILE A 60 -9.21 6.75 1.08
CA ILE A 60 -10.09 5.70 0.54
C ILE A 60 -9.75 5.34 -0.91
N GLU A 61 -9.18 6.26 -1.68
CA GLU A 61 -8.75 6.02 -3.07
C GLU A 61 -7.72 4.90 -3.17
N ALA A 62 -6.85 4.79 -2.15
CA ALA A 62 -5.83 3.75 -2.08
C ALA A 62 -6.43 2.33 -2.10
N LEU A 63 -7.68 2.18 -1.64
CA LEU A 63 -8.36 0.89 -1.59
C LEU A 63 -8.65 0.32 -3.00
N GLU A 64 -8.66 1.18 -4.02
CA GLU A 64 -8.92 0.80 -5.40
C GLU A 64 -7.66 0.34 -6.14
N TYR A 65 -6.48 0.44 -5.52
CA TYR A 65 -5.22 0.04 -6.14
C TYR A 65 -5.10 -1.47 -6.30
N GLU A 66 -4.47 -1.87 -7.41
CA GLU A 66 -4.25 -3.26 -7.75
C GLU A 66 -3.15 -3.84 -6.88
N VAL A 67 -3.48 -4.88 -6.11
CA VAL A 67 -2.51 -5.73 -5.44
C VAL A 67 -1.79 -6.54 -6.51
N VAL A 68 -0.47 -6.45 -6.50
CA VAL A 68 0.40 -7.29 -7.31
C VAL A 68 0.58 -8.57 -6.52
N ASP A 69 0.11 -9.70 -7.05
CA ASP A 69 0.19 -11.00 -6.39
C ASP A 69 1.65 -11.33 -6.07
N SER A 70 2.06 -11.05 -4.85
CA SER A 70 3.22 -11.68 -4.25
C SER A 70 2.76 -13.08 -3.83
N GLU A 71 2.91 -14.06 -4.72
CA GLU A 71 2.88 -15.46 -4.32
C GLU A 71 3.68 -15.61 -3.01
N LYS A 72 3.04 -16.17 -1.98
CA LYS A 72 3.59 -16.52 -0.64
C LYS A 72 3.53 -15.45 0.45
N GLN A 73 2.34 -15.26 1.05
CA GLN A 73 2.23 -15.08 2.51
C GLN A 73 1.27 -16.06 3.20
N GLN A 74 0.88 -17.15 2.52
CA GLN A 74 0.33 -18.35 3.18
C GLN A 74 1.43 -19.41 3.37
N ARG A 75 2.45 -19.15 4.18
CA ARG A 75 3.23 -20.25 4.77
C ARG A 75 3.71 -19.87 6.17
N LYS A 76 3.40 -20.77 7.10
CA LYS A 76 3.82 -20.88 8.50
C LYS A 76 2.87 -20.22 9.52
N LEU A 77 1.75 -20.90 9.76
CA LEU A 77 1.41 -21.31 11.12
C LEU A 77 2.00 -22.72 11.32
#